data_AF-K6B7X9-F1
#
_entry.id   AF-K6B7X9-F1
#
_cell.length_a   1.000
_cell.length_b   1.000
_cell.length_c   1.000
_cell.angle_alpha   90.00
_cell.angle_beta   90.00
_cell.angle_gamma   90.00
#
_symmetry.space_group_name_H-M   'P 1'
#
loop_
_entity.id
_entity.type
_entity.pdbx_description
1 polymer ?
#
loop_
_entity_poly.entity_id
_entity_poly.type
_entity_poly.pdbx_seq_one_letter_code
_entity_poly.pdbx_strand_id
1 'polypeptide(L)' 'MDESRTEEVDKNYDLEKIRNAIKSVPESHFIPFEMYLSGFKYREIAERTGVSLGTIKSRIFHCRKKLKAILAE' A
#
# COMPACT_ATOMS: atom_id res chain seq x y z
N MET A 1 10.48 25.60 23.98
CA MET A 1 9.68 25.50 22.74
C MET A 1 9.66 24.02 22.39
N ASP A 2 8.48 23.42 22.43
CA ASP A 2 8.26 21.97 22.50
C ASP A 2 8.26 21.38 21.08
N GLU A 3 9.43 21.24 20.47
CA GLU A 3 9.58 20.69 19.10
C GLU A 3 9.15 19.22 19.02
N SER A 4 9.29 18.46 20.11
CA SER A 4 9.01 17.02 20.15
C SER A 4 7.52 16.66 19.98
N ARG A 5 6.59 17.50 20.45
CA ARG A 5 5.15 17.23 20.37
C ARG A 5 4.59 17.42 18.96
N THR A 6 5.23 18.26 18.15
CA THR A 6 4.83 18.48 16.75
C THR A 6 5.18 17.27 15.89
N GLU A 7 6.39 16.70 16.09
CA GLU A 7 6.82 15.50 15.37
C GLU A 7 6.00 14.25 15.72
N GLU A 8 5.58 14.08 16.98
CA GLU A 8 4.75 12.94 17.38
C GLU A 8 3.32 13.01 16.81
N VAL A 9 2.77 14.22 16.67
CA VAL A 9 1.45 14.45 16.07
C VAL A 9 1.48 14.19 14.56
N ASP A 10 2.51 14.65 13.85
CA ASP A 10 2.68 14.38 12.42
C ASP A 10 2.87 12.88 12.14
N LYS A 11 3.69 12.19 12.93
CA LYS A 11 3.87 10.72 12.81
C LYS A 11 2.58 9.95 13.04
N ASN A 12 1.77 10.34 14.03
CA ASN A 12 0.48 9.70 14.28
C ASN A 12 -0.53 9.97 13.14
N TYR A 13 -0.52 11.18 12.60
CA TYR A 13 -1.38 11.57 11.48
C TYR A 13 -1.03 10.79 10.21
N ASP A 14 0.26 10.64 9.89
CA ASP A 14 0.74 9.85 8.77
C ASP A 14 0.40 8.36 8.92
N LEU A 15 0.55 7.79 10.13
CA LEU A 15 0.21 6.40 10.40
C LEU A 15 -1.29 6.13 10.24
N GLU A 16 -2.15 7.08 10.65
CA GLU A 16 -3.59 6.96 10.47
C GLU A 16 -3.97 7.05 8.98
N LYS A 17 -3.37 7.98 8.23
CA LYS A 17 -3.52 8.07 6.77
C LYS A 17 -3.10 6.79 6.08
N ILE A 18 -1.95 6.22 6.42
CA ILE A 18 -1.47 4.94 5.86
C ILE A 18 -2.44 3.80 6.20
N ARG A 19 -2.91 3.71 7.45
CA ARG A 19 -3.88 2.69 7.87
C ARG A 19 -5.20 2.80 7.14
N ASN A 20 -5.72 4.02 6.99
CA ASN A 20 -6.96 4.26 6.25
C ASN A 20 -6.78 3.97 4.77
N ALA A 21 -5.62 4.29 4.21
CA ALA A 21 -5.27 3.97 2.84
C ALA A 21 -5.27 2.45 2.59
N ILE A 22 -4.65 1.69 3.49
CA ILE A 22 -4.63 0.21 3.45
C ILE A 22 -6.06 -0.35 3.57
N LYS A 23 -6.85 0.13 4.55
CA LYS A 23 -8.26 -0.29 4.72
C LYS A 23 -9.15 0.02 3.51
N SER A 24 -8.83 1.07 2.75
CA SER A 24 -9.58 1.45 1.56
C SER A 24 -9.29 0.57 0.33
N VAL A 25 -8.25 -0.26 0.38
CA VAL A 25 -7.86 -1.17 -0.69
C VAL A 25 -8.51 -2.53 -0.42
N PRO A 26 -9.27 -3.11 -1.36
CA PRO A 26 -9.81 -4.45 -1.19
C PRO A 26 -8.68 -5.44 -0.92
N GLU A 27 -8.91 -6.39 -0.01
CA GLU A 27 -7.88 -7.36 0.42
C GLU A 27 -7.28 -8.14 -0.76
N SER A 28 -8.09 -8.45 -1.77
CA SER A 28 -7.68 -9.09 -3.03
C SER A 28 -6.68 -8.26 -3.86
N HIS A 29 -6.61 -6.95 -3.65
CA HIS A 29 -5.64 -6.03 -4.26
C HIS A 29 -4.45 -5.77 -3.33
N PHE A 30 -4.66 -5.87 -2.02
CA PHE A 30 -3.61 -5.67 -1.02
C PHE A 30 -2.62 -6.84 -0.98
N ILE A 31 -3.11 -8.08 -1.01
CA ILE A 31 -2.24 -9.27 -0.94
C ILE A 31 -1.16 -9.27 -2.06
N PRO A 32 -1.49 -9.08 -3.36
CA PRO A 32 -0.47 -8.94 -4.39
C PRO A 32 0.52 -7.79 -4.18
N PHE A 33 0.03 -6.69 -3.59
CA PHE A 33 0.84 -5.50 -3.35
C PHE A 33 1.82 -5.71 -2.20
N GLU A 34 1.38 -6.31 -1.10
CA GLU A 34 2.24 -6.70 0.03
C GLU A 34 3.33 -7.67 -0.41
N MET A 35 2.98 -8.74 -1.14
CA MET A 35 3.97 -9.68 -1.68
C MET A 35 4.99 -8.97 -2.58
N TYR A 36 4.56 -8.02 -3.41
CA TYR A 36 5.50 -7.25 -4.21
C TYR A 36 6.47 -6.41 -3.36
N LEU A 37 5.99 -5.80 -2.26
CA LEU A 37 6.85 -5.07 -1.32
C LEU A 37 7.82 -6.00 -0.57
N SER A 38 7.42 -7.25 -0.31
CA SER A 38 8.30 -8.28 0.26
C SER A 38 9.34 -8.82 -0.73
N GLY A 39 9.35 -8.35 -1.98
CA GLY A 39 10.36 -8.70 -2.98
C GLY A 39 9.96 -9.80 -3.97
N PHE A 40 8.71 -10.28 -3.94
CA PHE A 40 8.24 -11.26 -4.91
C PHE A 40 8.11 -10.64 -6.31
N LYS A 41 8.51 -11.38 -7.34
CA LYS A 41 8.31 -11.00 -8.74
C LYS A 41 6.84 -11.15 -9.11
N TYR A 42 6.37 -10.35 -10.06
CA TYR A 42 4.98 -10.41 -10.53
C TYR A 42 4.52 -11.81 -10.98
N ARG A 43 5.44 -12.61 -11.57
CA ARG A 43 5.15 -14.00 -11.96
C ARG A 43 4.90 -14.89 -10.74
N GLU A 44 5.76 -14.81 -9.73
CA GLU A 44 5.63 -15.61 -8.50
C GLU A 44 4.34 -15.26 -7.74
N ILE A 45 3.93 -13.99 -7.76
CA ILE A 45 2.67 -13.54 -7.18
C ILE A 45 1.48 -14.10 -7.97
N ALA A 46 1.54 -14.06 -9.30
CA ALA A 46 0.50 -14.63 -10.17
C ALA A 46 0.33 -16.14 -9.95
N GLU A 47 1.44 -16.87 -9.85
CA GLU A 47 1.44 -18.31 -9.57
C GLU A 47 0.88 -18.63 -8.19
N ARG A 48 1.25 -17.88 -7.14
CA ARG A 48 0.78 -18.09 -5.77
C ARG A 48 -0.68 -17.73 -5.55
N THR A 49 -1.16 -16.69 -6.24
CA THR A 49 -2.54 -16.20 -6.08
C THR A 49 -3.52 -16.82 -7.07
N GLY A 50 -3.03 -17.52 -8.11
CA GLY A 50 -3.85 -18.03 -9.21
C GLY A 50 -4.44 -16.93 -10.12
N VAL A 51 -3.93 -15.70 -10.01
CA VAL A 51 -4.43 -14.52 -10.71
C VAL A 51 -3.52 -14.19 -11.89
N SER A 52 -4.07 -13.72 -13.00
CA SER A 52 -3.27 -13.42 -14.19
C SER A 52 -2.20 -12.35 -13.93
N LEU A 53 -1.05 -12.46 -14.61
CA LEU A 53 0.04 -11.48 -14.52
C LEU A 53 -0.41 -10.04 -14.82
N GLY A 54 -1.33 -9.87 -15.78
CA GLY A 54 -1.91 -8.56 -16.13
C GLY A 54 -2.75 -7.99 -14.98
N THR A 55 -3.50 -8.85 -14.30
CA THR A 55 -4.27 -8.47 -13.11
C THR A 55 -3.35 -8.12 -11.94
N ILE A 56 -2.24 -8.86 -11.71
CA ILE A 56 -1.26 -8.50 -10.67
C ILE A 56 -0.66 -7.11 -10.93
N LYS A 57 -0.19 -6.85 -12.16
CA LYS A 57 0.37 -5.54 -12.53
C LYS A 57 -0.62 -4.41 -12.32
N SER A 58 -1.86 -4.58 -12.78
CA SER A 58 -2.90 -3.55 -12.62
C SER A 58 -3.28 -3.34 -11.16
N ARG A 59 -3.43 -4.40 -10.34
CA ARG A 59 -3.69 -4.27 -8.90
C ARG A 59 -2.60 -3.47 -8.18
N ILE A 60 -1.34 -3.81 -8.43
CA ILE A 60 -0.18 -3.12 -7.83
C ILE A 60 -0.11 -1.65 -8.27
N PHE A 61 -0.34 -1.37 -9.55
CA PHE A 61 -0.37 0.00 -10.06
C PHE A 61 -1.46 0.85 -9.39
N HIS A 62 -2.68 0.33 -9.30
CA HIS A 62 -3.80 1.04 -8.67
C HIS A 62 -3.56 1.23 -7.16
N CYS A 63 -3.04 0.22 -6.45
CA CYS A 63 -2.66 0.35 -5.05
C CYS A 63 -1.63 1.47 -4.86
N ARG A 64 -0.55 1.51 -5.65
CA ARG A 64 0.46 2.58 -5.59
C ARG A 64 -0.14 3.96 -5.86
N LYS A 65 -0.99 4.08 -6.87
CA LYS A 65 -1.63 5.36 -7.23
C LYS A 65 -2.54 5.84 -6.09
N LYS A 66 -3.30 4.94 -5.48
CA LYS A 66 -4.20 5.25 -4.36
C LYS A 66 -3.44 5.63 -3.09
N LEU A 67 -2.42 4.86 -2.73
CA LEU A 67 -1.55 5.18 -1.59
C LEU A 67 -0.85 6.53 -1.79
N LYS A 68 -0.31 6.79 -2.99
CA LYS A 68 0.32 8.09 -3.30
C LYS A 68 -0.67 9.25 -3.21
N ALA A 69 -1.91 9.08 -3.65
CA ALA A 69 -2.94 10.12 -3.54
C ALA A 69 -3.28 10.45 -2.08
N ILE A 70 -3.24 9.47 -1.19
CA ILE A 70 -3.55 9.65 0.24
C ILE A 70 -2.38 10.25 1.02
N LEU A 71 -1.14 9.98 0.60
CA LEU A 71 0.07 10.49 1.24
C LEU A 71 0.59 11.81 0.65
N ALA A 72 0.07 12.24 -0.51
CA ALA A 72 0.45 13.50 -1.15
C ALA A 72 -0.45 14.68 -0.74
N GLU A 73 -1.44 14.42 0.12
CA GLU A 73 -2.24 15.39 0.86
C GLU A 73 -1.73 15.43 2.30
#